data_AF-A0A420J8D7-F1
#
_entry.id   AF-A0A420J8D7-F1
#
_cell.length_a   1.000
_cell.length_b   1.000
_cell.length_c   1.000
_cell.angle_alpha   90.00
_cell.angle_beta   90.00
_cell.angle_gamma   90.00
#
_symmetry.space_group_name_H-M   'P 1'
#
loop_
_entity.id
_entity.type
_entity.pdbx_description
1 polymer ?
#
loop_
_entity_poly.entity_id
_entity_poly.type
_entity_poly.pdbx_seq_one_letter_code
_entity_poly.pdbx_strand_id
1 'polypeptide(L)'
;MAQPPVTRMPALNLPPFDGDGQNADRWLAMLKLDFSASNIDSETHSQLWLEAIHTKVAGKSEDWMDRTLKIKNVMATRQTATITEVKIFEAEFWSRFPGRVAITQQASHFLNAQSLKQEQHENLTAYIYRSRKLWSSAGGR
;
A
#
# COMPACT_ATOMS: atom_id res chain seq x y z
N MET A 1 22.13 -27.24 30.54
CA MET A 1 21.19 -26.13 30.25
C MET A 1 20.43 -26.49 28.99
N ALA A 2 19.09 -26.50 29.01
CA ALA A 2 18.32 -26.73 27.80
C ALA A 2 18.44 -25.50 26.89
N GLN A 3 18.82 -25.70 25.64
CA GLN A 3 18.84 -24.63 24.65
C GLN A 3 17.40 -24.14 24.46
N PRO A 4 17.12 -22.84 24.55
CA PRO A 4 15.76 -22.33 24.36
C PRO A 4 15.26 -22.77 22.97
N PRO A 5 13.96 -23.11 22.83
CA PRO A 5 13.43 -23.54 21.55
C PRO A 5 13.67 -22.47 20.49
N VAL A 6 14.29 -22.87 19.38
CA VAL A 6 14.50 -22.00 18.23
C VAL A 6 13.14 -21.68 17.64
N THR A 7 12.70 -20.42 17.72
CA THR A 7 11.48 -19.94 17.06
C THR A 7 11.64 -20.12 15.55
N ARG A 8 10.74 -20.90 14.94
CA ARG A 8 10.75 -21.19 13.50
C ARG A 8 9.75 -20.30 12.77
N MET A 9 9.96 -20.13 11.46
CA MET A 9 9.01 -19.44 10.59
C MET A 9 7.62 -20.10 10.68
N PRO A 10 6.54 -19.33 10.90
CA PRO A 10 5.18 -19.86 10.90
C PRO A 10 4.76 -20.32 9.50
N ALA A 11 3.72 -21.15 9.42
CA ALA A 11 3.09 -21.46 8.14
C ALA A 11 2.40 -20.21 7.58
N LEU A 12 2.74 -19.83 6.35
CA LEU A 12 2.25 -18.61 5.71
C LEU A 12 1.13 -18.93 4.71
N ASN A 13 -0.12 -18.70 5.11
CA ASN A 13 -1.35 -19.06 4.38
C ASN A 13 -1.95 -17.88 3.61
N LEU A 14 -1.10 -16.94 3.19
CA LEU A 14 -1.47 -15.81 2.34
C LEU A 14 -0.87 -15.94 0.93
N PRO A 15 -1.57 -15.41 -0.10
CA PRO A 15 -1.04 -15.36 -1.46
C PRO A 15 0.16 -14.41 -1.55
N PRO A 16 1.02 -14.58 -2.58
CA PRO A 16 2.09 -13.62 -2.85
C PRO A 16 1.55 -12.20 -3.04
N PHE A 17 2.37 -11.23 -2.64
CA PHE A 17 2.11 -9.82 -2.89
C PHE A 17 2.81 -9.41 -4.18
N ASP A 18 2.06 -9.14 -5.25
CA ASP A 18 2.61 -8.73 -6.55
C ASP A 18 2.79 -7.20 -6.66
N GLY A 19 2.16 -6.43 -5.78
CA GLY A 19 2.16 -4.97 -5.81
C GLY A 19 1.25 -4.36 -6.88
N ASP A 20 0.31 -5.12 -7.45
CA ASP A 20 -0.62 -4.68 -8.50
C ASP A 20 -2.07 -4.59 -7.99
N GLY A 21 -2.44 -3.42 -7.47
CA GLY A 21 -3.79 -3.15 -6.97
C GLY A 21 -4.13 -3.86 -5.65
N GLN A 22 -3.24 -4.70 -5.13
CA GLN A 22 -3.30 -5.21 -3.77
C GLN A 22 -3.01 -4.11 -2.75
N ASN A 23 -3.67 -4.18 -1.60
CA ASN A 23 -3.51 -3.24 -0.49
C ASN A 23 -2.52 -3.82 0.53
N ALA A 24 -1.41 -3.11 0.77
CA ALA A 24 -0.35 -3.56 1.66
C ALA A 24 -0.80 -3.68 3.13
N ASP A 25 -1.67 -2.79 3.61
CA ASP A 25 -2.20 -2.85 4.98
C ASP A 25 -2.99 -4.14 5.21
N ARG A 26 -3.96 -4.43 4.34
CA ARG A 26 -4.75 -5.65 4.38
C ARG A 26 -3.88 -6.90 4.26
N TRP A 27 -2.85 -6.85 3.41
CA TRP A 27 -1.95 -7.98 3.22
C TRP A 27 -1.05 -8.23 4.44
N LEU A 28 -0.47 -7.19 5.03
CA LEU A 28 0.30 -7.28 6.28
C LEU A 28 -0.57 -7.72 7.46
N ALA A 29 -1.84 -7.32 7.51
CA ALA A 29 -2.79 -7.80 8.51
C ALA A 29 -2.99 -9.33 8.42
N MET A 30 -3.13 -9.88 7.21
CA MET A 30 -3.21 -11.34 7.02
C MET A 30 -1.92 -12.04 7.45
N LEU A 31 -0.75 -11.48 7.12
CA LEU A 31 0.53 -12.01 7.57
C LEU A 31 0.62 -12.03 9.10
N LYS A 32 0.14 -10.97 9.77
CA LYS A 32 0.11 -10.88 11.23
C LYS A 32 -0.80 -11.94 11.86
N LEU A 33 -1.88 -12.34 11.18
CA LEU A 33 -2.74 -13.43 11.64
C LEU A 33 -2.00 -14.78 11.62
N ASP A 34 -1.23 -15.07 10.56
CA ASP A 34 -0.43 -16.31 10.49
C ASP A 34 0.63 -16.39 11.60
N PHE A 35 1.26 -15.25 11.92
CA PHE A 35 2.19 -15.13 13.05
C PHE A 35 1.49 -15.34 14.40
N SER A 36 0.35 -14.70 14.59
CA SER A 36 -0.45 -14.81 15.82
C SER A 36 -0.96 -16.23 16.05
N ALA A 37 -1.36 -16.95 14.98
CA ALA A 37 -1.77 -18.34 15.04
C ALA A 37 -0.65 -19.28 15.53
N SER A 38 0.60 -18.87 15.37
CA SER A 38 1.79 -19.59 15.85
C SER A 38 2.34 -19.03 17.17
N ASN A 39 1.62 -18.10 17.83
CA ASN A 39 2.07 -17.40 19.03
C ASN A 39 3.42 -16.69 18.86
N ILE A 40 3.68 -16.17 17.66
CA ILE A 40 4.87 -15.39 17.33
C ILE A 40 4.43 -13.94 17.17
N ASP A 41 5.01 -13.05 17.97
CA ASP A 41 4.82 -11.62 17.81
C ASP A 41 5.83 -11.06 16.80
N SER A 42 5.33 -10.30 15.83
CA SER A 42 6.12 -9.71 14.75
C SER A 42 7.09 -8.64 15.28
N GLU A 43 6.77 -7.99 16.40
CA GLU A 43 7.63 -6.94 16.95
C GLU A 43 8.87 -7.53 17.62
N THR A 44 8.69 -8.60 18.40
CA THR A 44 9.77 -9.35 19.05
C THR A 44 10.56 -10.26 18.11
N HIS A 45 10.01 -10.60 16.94
CA HIS A 45 10.66 -11.43 15.93
C HIS A 45 10.81 -10.70 14.59
N SER A 46 11.38 -9.50 14.64
CA SER A 46 11.58 -8.61 13.49
C SER A 46 12.25 -9.31 12.29
N GLN A 47 13.22 -10.20 12.56
CA GLN A 47 13.89 -11.00 11.53
C GLN A 47 12.96 -11.98 10.81
N LEU A 48 12.07 -12.66 11.55
CA LEU A 48 11.12 -13.58 10.95
C LEU A 48 10.06 -12.82 10.16
N TRP A 49 9.65 -11.66 10.66
CA TRP A 49 8.68 -10.79 9.99
C TRP A 49 9.18 -10.35 8.60
N LEU A 50 10.38 -9.77 8.53
CA LEU A 50 10.95 -9.32 7.25
C LEU A 50 11.27 -10.49 6.31
N GLU A 51 11.70 -11.64 6.82
CA GLU A 51 11.91 -12.83 6.01
C GLU A 51 10.60 -13.38 5.44
N ALA A 52 9.51 -13.34 6.21
CA ALA A 52 8.19 -13.75 5.73
C ALA A 52 7.69 -12.83 4.61
N ILE A 53 7.96 -11.53 4.72
CA ILE A 53 7.65 -10.57 3.66
C ILE A 53 8.50 -10.86 2.42
N HIS A 54 9.82 -10.98 2.58
CA HIS A 54 10.75 -11.26 1.48
C HIS A 54 10.38 -12.53 0.69
N THR A 55 9.94 -13.59 1.37
CA THR A 55 9.54 -14.86 0.72
C THR A 55 8.17 -14.80 0.04
N LYS A 56 7.36 -13.78 0.31
CA LYS A 56 5.99 -13.65 -0.22
C LYS A 56 5.79 -12.45 -1.14
N VAL A 57 6.73 -11.52 -1.23
CA VAL A 57 6.73 -10.48 -2.27
C VAL A 57 7.10 -11.10 -3.62
N ALA A 58 6.52 -10.55 -4.67
CA ALA A 58 6.77 -10.92 -6.06
C ALA A 58 6.52 -9.72 -6.98
N GLY A 59 6.94 -9.84 -8.24
CA GLY A 59 6.55 -8.92 -9.31
C GLY A 59 6.94 -7.47 -9.05
N LYS A 60 5.98 -6.54 -9.12
CA LYS A 60 6.24 -5.10 -8.95
C LYS A 60 6.72 -4.76 -7.54
N SER A 61 6.33 -5.56 -6.54
CA SER A 61 6.76 -5.35 -5.16
C SER A 61 8.20 -5.79 -4.91
N GLU A 62 8.60 -6.91 -5.51
CA GLU A 62 9.99 -7.39 -5.52
C GLU A 62 10.89 -6.39 -6.25
N ASP A 63 10.51 -5.97 -7.46
CA ASP A 63 11.22 -4.93 -8.23
C ASP A 63 11.42 -3.63 -7.42
N TRP A 64 10.40 -3.22 -6.67
CA TRP A 64 10.48 -2.03 -5.83
C TRP A 64 11.43 -2.21 -4.65
N MET A 65 11.39 -3.39 -4.02
CA MET A 65 12.24 -3.75 -2.88
C MET A 65 13.72 -3.68 -3.28
N ASP A 66 14.06 -4.18 -4.47
CA ASP A 66 15.43 -4.19 -5.00
C ASP A 66 15.94 -2.83 -5.47
N ARG A 67 15.05 -1.95 -5.93
CA ARG A 67 15.41 -0.63 -6.49
C ARG A 67 15.45 0.47 -5.43
N THR A 68 14.74 0.31 -4.32
CA THR A 68 14.65 1.33 -3.28
C THR A 68 15.79 1.13 -2.27
N LEU A 69 16.87 1.90 -2.39
CA LEU A 69 18.10 1.72 -1.60
C LEU A 69 17.88 1.51 -0.10
N LYS A 70 16.99 2.32 0.49
CA LYS A 70 16.65 2.23 1.92
C LYS A 70 16.04 0.86 2.27
N ILE A 71 15.13 0.37 1.44
CA ILE A 71 14.45 -0.92 1.62
C ILE A 71 15.37 -2.08 1.33
N LYS A 72 16.16 -1.98 0.24
CA LYS A 72 17.20 -2.94 -0.09
C LYS A 72 18.17 -3.15 1.08
N ASN A 73 18.60 -2.06 1.73
CA ASN A 73 19.49 -2.15 2.88
C ASN A 73 18.84 -2.88 4.07
N VAL A 74 17.57 -2.54 4.40
CA VAL A 74 16.81 -3.24 5.45
C VAL A 74 16.67 -4.74 5.12
N MET A 75 16.39 -5.08 3.86
CA MET A 75 16.24 -6.47 3.43
C MET A 75 17.58 -7.22 3.38
N ALA A 76 18.68 -6.54 3.10
CA ALA A 76 20.02 -7.13 3.17
C ALA A 76 20.43 -7.47 4.62
N THR A 77 20.01 -6.68 5.61
CA THR A 77 20.31 -6.89 7.03
C THR A 77 19.17 -7.53 7.83
N ARG A 78 18.14 -8.05 7.15
CA ARG A 78 16.88 -8.53 7.76
C ARG A 78 17.06 -9.55 8.89
N GLN A 79 18.09 -10.39 8.82
CA GLN A 79 18.38 -11.41 9.84
C GLN A 79 18.76 -10.83 11.21
N THR A 80 19.23 -9.57 11.24
CA THR A 80 19.56 -8.82 12.44
C THR A 80 18.71 -7.57 12.58
N ALA A 81 17.57 -7.51 11.89
CA ALA A 81 16.75 -6.31 11.85
C ALA A 81 16.12 -6.00 13.20
N THR A 82 16.02 -4.71 13.47
CA THR A 82 15.39 -4.13 14.63
C THR A 82 13.93 -3.79 14.36
N ILE A 83 13.16 -3.59 15.43
CA ILE A 83 11.78 -3.10 15.34
C ILE A 83 11.68 -1.75 14.63
N THR A 84 12.72 -0.91 14.72
CA THR A 84 12.78 0.37 14.02
C THR A 84 12.85 0.15 12.51
N GLU A 85 13.65 -0.79 12.04
CA GLU A 85 13.76 -1.13 10.61
C GLU A 85 12.48 -1.77 10.09
N VAL A 86 11.79 -2.57 10.90
CA VAL A 86 10.45 -3.09 10.58
C VAL A 86 9.46 -1.95 10.37
N LYS A 87 9.37 -1.00 11.31
CA LYS A 87 8.46 0.14 11.20
C LYS A 87 8.78 1.03 10.00
N ILE A 88 10.08 1.22 9.72
CA ILE A 88 10.53 1.92 8.53
C ILE A 88 10.06 1.19 7.27
N PHE A 89 10.24 -0.13 7.22
CA PHE A 89 9.80 -0.94 6.08
C PHE A 89 8.28 -0.85 5.88
N GLU A 90 7.49 -1.08 6.94
CA GLU A 90 6.03 -1.07 6.87
C GLU A 90 5.48 0.29 6.39
N ALA A 91 6.02 1.39 6.90
CA ALA A 91 5.63 2.73 6.48
C ALA A 91 5.87 2.97 4.98
N GLU A 92 7.03 2.56 4.49
CA GLU A 92 7.39 2.69 3.06
C GLU A 92 6.55 1.73 2.20
N PHE A 93 6.28 0.52 2.69
CA PHE A 93 5.48 -0.49 2.01
C PHE A 93 4.02 -0.03 1.86
N TRP A 94 3.42 0.53 2.92
CA TRP A 94 2.08 1.13 2.87
C TRP A 94 2.03 2.34 1.93
N SER A 95 3.03 3.22 2.00
CA SER A 95 3.14 4.40 1.13
C SER A 95 3.22 3.99 -0.34
N ARG A 96 3.99 2.93 -0.64
CA ARG A 96 4.18 2.44 -2.00
C ARG A 96 2.95 1.73 -2.55
N PHE A 97 2.28 0.94 -1.72
CA PHE A 97 1.15 0.09 -2.12
C PHE A 97 -0.10 0.35 -1.25
N PRO A 98 -0.71 1.54 -1.36
CA PRO A 98 -1.90 1.90 -0.58
C PRO A 98 -3.16 1.09 -0.98
N GLY A 99 -3.05 0.17 -1.94
CA GLY A 99 -4.17 -0.49 -2.60
C GLY A 99 -4.86 0.39 -3.61
N ARG A 100 -5.87 -0.16 -4.26
CA ARG A 100 -6.79 0.66 -5.06
C ARG A 100 -7.57 1.56 -4.12
N VAL A 101 -7.08 2.78 -3.93
CA VAL A 101 -8.01 3.90 -3.74
C VAL A 101 -8.85 3.86 -5.01
N ALA A 102 -10.16 3.67 -4.88
CA ALA A 102 -11.06 4.07 -5.95
C ALA A 102 -10.89 5.58 -6.08
N ILE A 103 -9.83 5.99 -6.78
CA ILE A 103 -9.85 7.22 -7.53
C ILE A 103 -10.96 6.89 -8.53
N THR A 104 -12.22 7.17 -8.17
CA THR A 104 -13.06 7.86 -9.13
C THR A 104 -12.12 8.88 -9.71
N GLN A 105 -11.63 8.61 -10.93
CA GLN A 105 -11.03 9.63 -11.75
C GLN A 105 -12.15 10.66 -11.86
N GLN A 106 -12.21 11.53 -10.86
CA GLN A 106 -12.76 12.83 -10.98
C GLN A 106 -11.82 13.42 -11.99
N ALA A 107 -12.13 13.16 -13.26
CA ALA A 107 -11.46 13.71 -14.41
C ALA A 107 -11.19 15.15 -14.01
N SER A 108 -9.91 15.53 -14.03
CA SER A 108 -9.46 16.75 -13.36
C SER A 108 -10.46 17.84 -13.66
N HIS A 109 -10.99 18.51 -12.63
CA HIS A 109 -12.08 19.48 -12.82
C HIS A 109 -11.76 20.49 -13.93
N PHE A 110 -10.46 20.73 -14.14
CA PHE A 110 -9.89 21.46 -15.26
C PHE A 110 -10.18 20.85 -16.65
N LEU A 111 -9.93 19.56 -16.88
CA LEU A 111 -10.29 18.89 -18.14
C LEU A 111 -11.80 18.89 -18.37
N ASN A 112 -12.59 18.67 -17.31
CA ASN A 112 -14.05 18.74 -17.39
C ASN A 112 -14.56 20.16 -17.73
N ALA A 113 -13.87 21.21 -17.27
CA ALA A 113 -14.19 22.59 -17.59
C ALA A 113 -13.85 22.94 -19.04
N GLN A 114 -12.71 22.44 -19.55
CA GLN A 114 -12.31 22.64 -20.95
C GLN A 114 -13.25 21.95 -21.93
N SER A 115 -13.82 20.80 -21.56
CA SER A 115 -14.80 20.08 -22.38
C SER A 115 -16.25 20.52 -22.17
N LEU A 116 -16.51 21.52 -21.32
CA LEU A 116 -17.86 21.91 -20.95
C LEU A 116 -18.57 22.58 -22.14
N LYS A 117 -19.65 21.94 -22.61
CA LYS A 117 -20.57 22.50 -23.59
C LYS A 117 -21.99 22.43 -23.04
N GLN A 118 -22.84 23.34 -23.47
CA GLN A 118 -24.27 23.26 -23.20
C GLN A 118 -24.83 22.08 -24.00
N GLU A 119 -25.50 21.16 -23.31
CA GLU A 119 -26.14 20.02 -23.95
C GLU A 119 -27.40 20.47 -24.71
N GLN A 120 -27.77 19.76 -25.78
CA GLN A 120 -28.88 20.15 -26.65
C GLN A 120 -30.23 20.27 -25.92
N HIS A 121 -30.39 19.55 -24.80
CA HIS A 121 -31.60 19.52 -23.98
C HIS A 121 -31.45 20.30 -22.65
N GLU A 122 -30.31 20.94 -22.42
CA GLU A 122 -30.04 21.70 -21.21
C GLU A 122 -30.50 23.16 -21.39
N ASN A 123 -31.38 23.63 -20.51
CA ASN A 123 -31.76 25.04 -20.52
C ASN A 123 -30.62 25.92 -19.98
N LEU A 124 -30.62 27.20 -20.36
CA LEU A 124 -29.54 28.14 -20.06
C LEU A 124 -29.26 28.26 -18.55
N THR A 125 -30.29 28.24 -17.72
CA THR A 125 -30.16 28.34 -16.26
C THR A 125 -29.46 27.12 -15.67
N ALA A 126 -29.80 25.92 -16.13
CA ALA A 126 -29.16 24.67 -15.72
C ALA A 126 -27.69 24.64 -16.13
N TYR A 127 -27.39 25.08 -17.36
CA TYR A 127 -26.02 25.19 -17.86
C TYR A 127 -25.17 26.14 -17.01
N ILE A 128 -25.67 27.34 -16.71
CA ILE A 128 -24.96 28.33 -15.89
C ILE A 128 -24.71 27.78 -14.48
N TYR A 129 -25.70 27.12 -13.88
CA TYR A 129 -25.57 26.51 -12.56
C TYR A 129 -24.49 25.42 -12.53
N ARG A 130 -24.50 24.50 -13.52
CA ARG A 130 -23.51 23.43 -13.65
C ARG A 130 -22.10 23.98 -13.87
N SER A 131 -21.98 25.01 -14.72
CA SER A 131 -20.71 25.68 -15.03
C SER A 131 -20.09 26.31 -13.78
N ARG A 132 -20.89 27.06 -12.99
CA ARG A 132 -20.43 27.68 -11.75
C ARG A 132 -20.01 26.64 -10.71
N LYS A 133 -20.80 25.59 -10.54
CA LYS A 133 -20.48 24.50 -9.61
C LYS A 133 -19.15 23.83 -9.96
N LEU A 134 -18.93 23.59 -11.26
CA LEU A 134 -17.68 23.03 -11.76
C LEU A 134 -16.49 24.00 -11.53
N TRP A 135 -16.70 25.29 -11.76
CA TRP A 135 -15.64 26.31 -11.62
C TRP A 135 -15.22 26.57 -10.17
N SER A 136 -16.17 26.60 -9.23
CA SER A 136 -15.88 26.66 -7.81
C SER A 136 -15.14 25.40 -7.33
N SER A 137 -15.48 24.21 -7.86
CA SER A 137 -14.77 22.97 -7.53
C SER A 137 -13.36 22.88 -8.13
N ALA A 138 -13.06 23.68 -9.16
CA ALA A 138 -11.73 23.76 -9.78
C ALA A 138 -10.81 24.82 -9.12
N GLY A 139 -11.27 25.50 -8.08
CA GLY A 139 -10.49 26.53 -7.36
C GLY A 139 -10.60 27.94 -7.94
N GLY A 140 -11.53 28.19 -8.88
CA GLY A 140 -11.83 29.54 -9.36
C GLY A 140 -12.55 30.35 -8.28
N ARG A 141 -11.99 31.51 -7.91
CA ARG A 141 -12.66 32.53 -7.10
C ARG A 141 -13.33 33.57 -7.99
#